data_AF-A0A6V6ZBW2-F1
#
_entry.id   AF-A0A6V6ZBW2-F1
#
_cell.length_a   1.000
_cell.length_b   1.000
_cell.length_c   1.000
_cell.angle_alpha   90.00
_cell.angle_beta   90.00
_cell.angle_gamma   90.00
#
_symmetry.space_group_name_H-M   'P 1'
#
loop_
_entity.id
_entity.type
_entity.pdbx_description
1 polymer ?
#
loop_
_entity_poly.entity_id
_entity_poly.type
_entity_poly.pdbx_seq_one_letter_code
_entity_poly.pdbx_strand_id
1 'polypeptide(L)'
;MKKIIFELLFLFPLLVFGQNVKRGIIVPAIDSLKTSEKYCCILSPEQGFSVYDNPNGKIIGTLKRIGDMKKDDQVPYKIYFVTGNQKVQIENYIEIGYEIYAINYTDSIQGFVKVLDTSKNYWLNVAEIRKQGFKVISWFDYLIKQSKNASGYYANEPGLRLRKEPNSNSEIIGSVRGDLFEIKLTTETFGQWCKVKAIKYKEHPCNTELTEKQNLEYITEGWLKVIDDNGEPNLWRYTRGC
;
A
#
# COMPACT_ATOMS: atom_id res chain seq x y z
N MET A 1 11.79 -55.40 36.18
CA MET A 1 12.30 -55.03 34.84
C MET A 1 11.11 -55.08 33.88
N LYS A 2 10.69 -54.11 33.08
CA LYS A 2 11.08 -52.73 32.70
C LYS A 2 9.74 -52.01 32.47
N LYS A 3 9.55 -50.78 32.96
CA LYS A 3 8.42 -49.92 32.53
C LYS A 3 8.91 -49.12 31.32
N ILE A 4 8.32 -49.34 30.16
CA ILE A 4 8.55 -48.55 28.95
C ILE A 4 7.49 -47.43 28.98
N ILE A 5 7.95 -46.20 29.16
CA ILE A 5 7.13 -44.99 29.03
C ILE A 5 7.26 -44.53 27.58
N PHE A 6 6.15 -44.54 26.84
CA PHE A 6 6.07 -44.02 25.48
C PHE A 6 5.69 -42.53 25.58
N GLU A 7 6.64 -41.63 25.37
CA GLU A 7 6.34 -40.20 25.27
C GLU A 7 5.78 -39.88 23.88
N LEU A 8 4.51 -39.47 23.86
CA LEU A 8 3.84 -38.98 22.66
C LEU A 8 4.23 -37.52 22.45
N LEU A 9 5.21 -37.27 21.58
CA LEU A 9 5.56 -35.92 21.11
C LEU A 9 4.41 -35.40 20.23
N PHE A 10 3.52 -34.61 20.83
CA PHE A 10 2.57 -33.77 20.10
C PHE A 10 3.34 -32.68 19.35
N LEU A 11 3.67 -32.94 18.09
CA LEU A 11 4.03 -31.91 17.12
C LEU A 11 2.80 -31.06 16.86
N PHE A 12 2.61 -30.00 17.64
CA PHE A 12 1.70 -28.93 17.27
C PHE A 12 2.23 -28.30 15.97
N PRO A 13 1.46 -28.29 14.87
CA PRO A 13 1.82 -27.46 13.75
C PRO A 13 1.80 -26.01 14.26
N LEU A 14 2.96 -25.36 14.24
CA LEU A 14 3.03 -23.91 14.26
C LEU A 14 2.24 -23.44 13.04
N LEU A 15 0.95 -23.14 13.27
CA LEU A 15 0.15 -22.38 12.34
C LEU A 15 0.89 -21.06 12.17
N VAL A 16 1.68 -20.98 11.10
CA VAL A 16 2.18 -19.73 10.57
C VAL A 16 0.92 -18.94 10.23
N PHE A 17 0.46 -18.13 11.18
CA PHE A 17 -0.52 -17.09 10.91
C PHE A 17 0.17 -16.14 9.93
N GLY A 18 -0.01 -16.42 8.63
CA GLY A 18 0.29 -15.48 7.58
C GLY A 18 -0.36 -14.17 7.97
N GLN A 19 0.43 -13.10 8.07
CA GLN A 19 -0.08 -11.79 8.42
C GLN A 19 -1.21 -11.46 7.43
N ASN A 20 -2.44 -11.47 7.92
CA ASN A 20 -3.57 -11.10 7.11
C ASN A 20 -3.31 -9.70 6.59
N VAL A 21 -3.44 -9.54 5.27
CA VAL A 21 -3.31 -8.29 4.57
C VAL A 21 -4.43 -7.36 5.06
N LYS A 22 -4.20 -6.63 6.16
CA LYS A 22 -5.24 -5.81 6.78
C LYS A 22 -5.48 -4.53 5.99
N ARG A 23 -4.42 -3.93 5.44
CA ARG A 23 -4.49 -2.66 4.71
C ARG A 23 -3.72 -2.72 3.40
N GLY A 24 -4.20 -1.94 2.43
CA GLY A 24 -3.56 -1.83 1.13
C GLY A 24 -4.47 -1.16 0.12
N ILE A 25 -4.29 -1.52 -1.14
CA ILE A 25 -4.94 -0.87 -2.27
C ILE A 25 -5.53 -1.85 -3.28
N ILE A 26 -6.51 -1.36 -4.04
CA ILE A 26 -7.11 -2.05 -5.18
C ILE A 26 -6.47 -1.52 -6.46
N VAL A 27 -5.89 -2.42 -7.26
CA VAL A 27 -5.18 -2.08 -8.50
C VAL A 27 -5.56 -3.04 -9.63
N PRO A 28 -5.40 -2.67 -10.91
CA PRO A 28 -5.54 -3.60 -12.02
C PRO A 28 -4.67 -4.85 -11.84
N ALA A 29 -5.20 -6.00 -12.24
CA ALA A 29 -4.48 -7.27 -12.14
C ALA A 29 -3.22 -7.28 -13.02
N ILE A 30 -3.31 -6.65 -14.19
CA ILE A 30 -2.24 -6.45 -15.17
C ILE A 30 -1.68 -5.03 -15.00
N ASP A 31 -0.38 -4.90 -14.72
CA ASP A 31 0.22 -3.59 -14.39
C ASP A 31 0.15 -2.58 -15.54
N SER A 32 0.26 -3.02 -16.80
CA SER A 32 0.17 -2.15 -17.98
C SER A 32 -1.20 -1.46 -18.15
N LEU A 33 -2.23 -1.94 -17.45
CA LEU A 33 -3.56 -1.33 -17.50
C LEU A 33 -3.74 -0.17 -16.52
N LYS A 34 -2.76 0.10 -15.64
CA LYS A 34 -2.83 1.23 -14.69
C LYS A 34 -2.90 2.59 -15.36
N THR A 35 -2.28 2.74 -16.52
CA THR A 35 -2.26 3.98 -17.32
C THR A 35 -3.33 3.98 -18.42
N SER A 36 -4.20 2.96 -18.46
CA SER A 36 -5.25 2.90 -19.46
C SER A 36 -6.37 3.89 -19.13
N GLU A 37 -6.78 4.70 -20.10
CA GLU A 37 -7.95 5.59 -20.00
C GLU A 37 -9.21 4.86 -19.51
N LYS A 38 -9.33 3.57 -19.84
CA LYS A 38 -10.44 2.71 -19.39
C LYS A 38 -10.60 2.69 -17.87
N TYR A 39 -9.49 2.68 -17.14
CA TYR A 39 -9.48 2.60 -15.68
C TYR A 39 -9.08 3.92 -15.00
N CYS A 40 -8.61 4.91 -15.77
CA CYS A 40 -8.16 6.18 -15.24
C CYS A 40 -9.31 7.00 -14.65
N CYS A 41 -9.08 7.80 -13.63
CA CYS A 41 -7.79 8.08 -12.98
C CYS A 41 -7.78 7.59 -11.54
N ILE A 42 -8.96 7.54 -10.90
CA ILE A 42 -9.24 6.59 -9.84
C ILE A 42 -9.51 5.21 -10.45
N LEU A 43 -8.55 4.31 -10.23
CA LEU A 43 -8.52 2.94 -10.73
C LEU A 43 -9.78 2.17 -10.33
N SER A 44 -10.69 2.03 -11.29
CA SER A 44 -11.97 1.34 -11.11
C SER A 44 -12.53 0.83 -12.45
N PRO A 45 -13.27 -0.30 -12.45
CA PRO A 45 -13.97 -0.76 -13.64
C PRO A 45 -15.11 0.21 -13.97
N GLU A 46 -15.51 0.24 -15.25
CA GLU A 46 -16.57 1.13 -15.74
C GLU A 46 -17.90 0.95 -14.99
N GLN A 47 -18.26 -0.31 -14.69
CA GLN A 47 -19.48 -0.64 -13.93
C GLN A 47 -19.32 -0.44 -12.42
N GLY A 48 -18.11 -0.19 -11.94
CA GLY A 48 -17.77 -0.09 -10.52
C GLY A 48 -17.76 -1.42 -9.77
N PHE A 49 -17.53 -1.29 -8.47
CA PHE A 49 -17.51 -2.41 -7.53
C PHE A 49 -18.83 -2.49 -6.75
N SER A 50 -19.41 -3.69 -6.63
CA SER A 50 -20.55 -3.92 -5.75
C SER A 50 -20.14 -3.69 -4.29
N VAL A 51 -20.95 -2.95 -3.54
CA VAL A 51 -20.71 -2.66 -2.14
C VAL A 51 -21.69 -3.45 -1.28
N TYR A 52 -21.14 -4.15 -0.31
CA TYR A 52 -21.87 -4.96 0.67
C TYR A 52 -21.91 -4.26 2.03
N ASP A 53 -23.00 -4.44 2.77
CA ASP A 53 -23.13 -3.92 4.15
C ASP A 53 -22.27 -4.68 5.16
N ASN A 54 -22.06 -5.96 4.93
CA ASN A 54 -21.19 -6.85 5.71
C ASN A 54 -20.55 -7.92 4.81
N PRO A 55 -19.49 -8.62 5.25
CA PRO A 55 -18.98 -9.80 4.55
C PRO A 55 -20.09 -10.82 4.36
N ASN A 56 -20.30 -11.27 3.12
CA ASN A 56 -21.42 -12.16 2.73
C ASN A 56 -22.82 -11.59 3.01
N GLY A 57 -22.93 -10.27 3.22
CA GLY A 57 -24.19 -9.57 3.41
C GLY A 57 -24.92 -9.26 2.11
N LYS A 58 -25.79 -8.26 2.14
CA LYS A 58 -26.54 -7.80 0.96
C LYS A 58 -25.78 -6.70 0.24
N ILE A 59 -25.95 -6.65 -1.08
CA ILE A 59 -25.49 -5.51 -1.88
C ILE A 59 -26.35 -4.29 -1.51
N ILE A 60 -25.68 -3.20 -1.13
CA ILE A 60 -26.32 -1.93 -0.74
C ILE A 60 -26.05 -0.79 -1.71
N GLY A 61 -25.21 -1.03 -2.71
CA GLY A 61 -24.91 -0.05 -3.75
C GLY A 61 -23.69 -0.41 -4.58
N THR A 62 -23.16 0.61 -5.24
CA THR A 62 -22.00 0.46 -6.13
C THR A 62 -21.02 1.61 -5.90
N LEU A 63 -19.73 1.30 -5.81
CA LEU A 63 -18.66 2.27 -5.80
C LEU A 63 -18.17 2.47 -7.24
N LYS A 64 -18.46 3.62 -7.85
CA LYS A 64 -18.17 3.89 -9.26
C LYS A 64 -17.92 5.36 -9.57
N ARG A 65 -17.22 5.61 -10.69
CA ARG A 65 -17.15 6.92 -11.32
C ARG A 65 -18.51 7.29 -11.92
N ILE A 66 -18.89 8.57 -11.87
CA ILE A 66 -20.13 9.09 -12.45
C ILE A 66 -19.83 10.35 -13.23
N GLY A 67 -20.34 10.42 -14.46
CA GLY A 67 -20.35 11.62 -15.28
C GLY A 67 -20.10 11.30 -16.74
N ASP A 68 -20.09 12.34 -17.56
CA ASP A 68 -19.70 12.26 -18.97
C ASP A 68 -18.32 12.89 -19.12
N MET A 69 -17.30 12.06 -19.35
CA MET A 69 -15.92 12.51 -19.52
C MET A 69 -15.74 13.48 -20.70
N LYS A 70 -16.68 13.52 -21.66
CA LYS A 70 -16.64 14.49 -22.77
C LYS A 70 -17.10 15.89 -22.36
N LYS A 71 -17.76 16.02 -21.21
CA LYS A 71 -18.33 17.28 -20.70
C LYS A 71 -17.63 17.79 -19.45
N ASP A 72 -17.04 16.89 -18.67
CA ASP A 72 -16.34 17.21 -17.44
C ASP A 72 -15.08 16.33 -17.33
N ASP A 73 -13.92 16.96 -17.48
CA ASP A 73 -12.60 16.31 -17.40
C ASP A 73 -12.22 15.89 -15.97
N GLN A 74 -12.98 16.31 -14.96
CA GLN A 74 -12.79 15.93 -13.56
C GLN A 74 -13.46 14.59 -13.21
N VAL A 75 -14.30 14.04 -14.10
CA VAL A 75 -15.01 12.77 -13.88
C VAL A 75 -14.07 11.61 -13.52
N PRO A 76 -12.91 11.41 -14.17
CA PRO A 76 -11.96 10.35 -13.83
C PRO A 76 -11.36 10.47 -12.43
N TYR A 77 -11.41 11.65 -11.81
CA TYR A 77 -10.81 11.99 -10.53
C TYR A 77 -11.81 11.98 -9.36
N LYS A 78 -13.05 11.53 -9.59
CA LYS A 78 -14.09 11.44 -8.56
C LYS A 78 -14.73 10.05 -8.56
N ILE A 79 -14.85 9.46 -7.37
CA ILE A 79 -15.56 8.19 -7.18
C ILE A 79 -16.70 8.36 -6.19
N TYR A 80 -17.82 7.71 -6.45
CA TYR A 80 -19.05 7.86 -5.70
C TYR A 80 -19.54 6.51 -5.21
N PHE A 81 -20.01 6.48 -3.97
CA PHE A 81 -20.91 5.44 -3.50
C PHE A 81 -22.34 5.78 -3.94
N VAL A 82 -22.97 4.85 -4.64
CA VAL A 82 -24.29 5.01 -5.27
C VAL A 82 -25.26 4.03 -4.65
N THR A 83 -26.35 4.55 -4.06
CA THR A 83 -27.41 3.73 -3.47
C THR A 83 -28.78 4.32 -3.81
N GLY A 84 -29.55 3.60 -4.63
CA GLY A 84 -30.78 4.14 -5.23
C GLY A 84 -30.53 5.46 -5.95
N ASN A 85 -31.18 6.53 -5.49
CA ASN A 85 -31.03 7.89 -6.04
C ASN A 85 -29.94 8.71 -5.35
N GLN A 86 -29.33 8.20 -4.29
CA GLN A 86 -28.29 8.91 -3.53
C GLN A 86 -26.90 8.64 -4.11
N LYS A 87 -26.09 9.70 -4.15
CA LYS A 87 -24.69 9.66 -4.59
C LYS A 87 -23.86 10.39 -3.53
N VAL A 88 -22.89 9.69 -2.96
CA VAL A 88 -21.98 10.25 -1.97
C VAL A 88 -20.57 10.17 -2.53
N GLN A 89 -19.91 11.30 -2.71
CA GLN A 89 -18.51 11.32 -3.11
C GLN A 89 -17.66 10.69 -1.99
N ILE A 90 -16.73 9.86 -2.39
CA ILE A 90 -15.81 9.16 -1.50
C ILE A 90 -14.40 9.70 -1.75
N GLU A 91 -13.64 9.92 -0.69
CA GLU A 91 -12.25 10.41 -0.76
C GLU A 91 -11.23 9.37 -0.29
N ASN A 92 -11.65 8.12 -0.04
CA ASN A 92 -10.75 7.05 0.42
C ASN A 92 -9.95 6.41 -0.73
N TYR A 93 -9.16 7.23 -1.40
CA TYR A 93 -8.21 6.82 -2.44
C TYR A 93 -6.93 7.64 -2.29
N ILE A 94 -5.84 7.13 -2.86
CA ILE A 94 -4.51 7.72 -2.72
C ILE A 94 -3.79 7.73 -4.06
N GLU A 95 -3.01 8.77 -4.32
CA GLU A 95 -2.16 8.85 -5.50
C GLU A 95 -1.03 7.82 -5.39
N ILE A 96 -0.94 6.94 -6.38
CA ILE A 96 0.06 5.87 -6.45
C ILE A 96 0.98 6.01 -7.66
N GLY A 97 0.80 7.04 -8.47
CA GLY A 97 1.59 7.39 -9.66
C GLY A 97 1.04 8.69 -10.25
N TYR A 98 1.73 9.30 -11.21
CA TYR A 98 1.30 10.58 -11.79
C TYR A 98 -0.14 10.52 -12.29
N GLU A 99 -1.03 11.22 -11.60
CA GLU A 99 -2.48 11.26 -11.85
C GLU A 99 -3.19 9.89 -11.75
N ILE A 100 -2.57 8.89 -11.12
CA ILE A 100 -3.14 7.55 -10.94
C ILE A 100 -3.45 7.34 -9.47
N TYR A 101 -4.72 7.10 -9.15
CA TYR A 101 -5.22 6.94 -7.79
C TYR A 101 -5.77 5.53 -7.58
N ALA A 102 -5.44 4.91 -6.45
CA ALA A 102 -5.96 3.61 -6.06
C ALA A 102 -6.90 3.73 -4.85
N ILE A 103 -7.96 2.93 -4.83
CA ILE A 103 -8.88 2.85 -3.69
C ILE A 103 -8.18 2.14 -2.53
N ASN A 104 -8.16 2.78 -1.37
CA ASN A 104 -7.61 2.21 -0.15
C ASN A 104 -8.60 1.23 0.49
N TYR A 105 -8.10 0.13 1.04
CA TYR A 105 -8.85 -0.66 2.01
C TYR A 105 -8.14 -0.69 3.37
N THR A 106 -8.94 -0.67 4.43
CA THR A 106 -8.51 -0.50 5.83
C THR A 106 -8.64 -1.77 6.67
N ASP A 107 -9.36 -2.77 6.16
CA ASP A 107 -9.45 -4.09 6.77
C ASP A 107 -9.72 -5.19 5.72
N SER A 108 -9.46 -6.45 6.08
CA SER A 108 -9.86 -7.61 5.28
C SER A 108 -10.32 -8.79 6.15
N ILE A 109 -11.43 -9.41 5.73
CA ILE A 109 -11.99 -10.57 6.41
C ILE A 109 -12.76 -11.45 5.43
N GLN A 110 -12.61 -12.77 5.52
CA GLN A 110 -13.42 -13.75 4.78
C GLN A 110 -13.54 -13.49 3.26
N GLY A 111 -12.47 -12.98 2.62
CA GLY A 111 -12.49 -12.66 1.19
C GLY A 111 -13.20 -11.34 0.84
N PHE A 112 -13.38 -10.45 1.81
CA PHE A 112 -13.86 -9.08 1.62
C PHE A 112 -12.81 -8.08 2.10
N VAL A 113 -12.84 -6.87 1.53
CA VAL A 113 -12.03 -5.72 1.96
C VAL A 113 -12.92 -4.53 2.31
N LYS A 114 -12.59 -3.82 3.38
CA LYS A 114 -13.32 -2.62 3.84
C LYS A 114 -12.70 -1.37 3.23
N VAL A 115 -13.48 -0.58 2.50
CA VAL A 115 -12.96 0.53 1.66
C VAL A 115 -13.37 1.94 2.13
N LEU A 116 -13.94 2.10 3.33
CA LEU A 116 -14.47 3.38 3.82
C LEU A 116 -14.42 3.43 5.36
N ASP A 117 -14.06 4.59 5.91
CA ASP A 117 -13.62 4.69 7.32
C ASP A 117 -14.67 5.27 8.29
N THR A 118 -15.49 6.25 7.92
CA THR A 118 -15.96 7.20 8.95
C THR A 118 -17.33 6.96 9.61
N SER A 119 -18.09 5.91 9.27
CA SER A 119 -19.33 5.58 10.04
C SER A 119 -20.05 4.31 9.59
N LYS A 120 -19.76 3.82 8.39
CA LYS A 120 -20.46 2.68 7.78
C LYS A 120 -19.45 1.68 7.23
N ASN A 121 -19.67 0.41 7.55
CA ASN A 121 -18.84 -0.67 7.06
C ASN A 121 -19.24 -0.97 5.60
N TYR A 122 -18.37 -0.59 4.67
CA TYR A 122 -18.58 -0.84 3.25
C TYR A 122 -17.55 -1.85 2.76
N TRP A 123 -18.05 -3.00 2.34
CA TRP A 123 -17.24 -4.15 2.00
C TRP A 123 -17.29 -4.45 0.50
N LEU A 124 -16.14 -4.77 -0.09
CA LEU A 124 -16.06 -5.25 -1.46
C LEU A 124 -15.62 -6.71 -1.46
N ASN A 125 -16.25 -7.53 -2.32
CA ASN A 125 -15.90 -8.94 -2.47
C ASN A 125 -14.63 -9.10 -3.33
N VAL A 126 -13.60 -9.74 -2.79
CA VAL A 126 -12.30 -9.92 -3.47
C VAL A 126 -12.42 -10.79 -4.73
N ALA A 127 -13.31 -11.78 -4.75
CA ALA A 127 -13.53 -12.61 -5.93
C ALA A 127 -14.20 -11.81 -7.06
N GLU A 128 -15.12 -10.89 -6.73
CA GLU A 128 -15.72 -9.98 -7.73
C GLU A 128 -14.69 -8.98 -8.27
N ILE A 129 -13.87 -8.39 -7.40
CA ILE A 129 -12.74 -7.53 -7.80
C ILE A 129 -11.87 -8.26 -8.83
N ARG A 130 -11.54 -9.54 -8.57
CA ARG A 130 -10.75 -10.37 -9.49
C ARG A 130 -11.45 -10.63 -10.83
N LYS A 131 -12.74 -10.97 -10.81
CA LYS A 131 -13.55 -11.18 -12.03
C LYS A 131 -13.61 -9.92 -12.90
N GLN A 132 -13.54 -8.75 -12.29
CA GLN A 132 -13.52 -7.45 -12.98
C GLN A 132 -12.12 -7.03 -13.45
N GLY A 133 -11.09 -7.88 -13.31
CA GLY A 133 -9.74 -7.61 -13.78
C GLY A 133 -8.88 -6.79 -12.81
N PHE A 134 -9.28 -6.69 -11.54
CA PHE A 134 -8.55 -6.01 -10.47
C PHE A 134 -8.00 -7.02 -9.46
N LYS A 135 -7.15 -6.55 -8.55
CA LYS A 135 -6.67 -7.32 -7.40
C LYS A 135 -6.48 -6.41 -6.20
N VAL A 136 -6.55 -7.02 -5.03
CA VAL A 136 -6.11 -6.40 -3.78
C VAL A 136 -4.62 -6.70 -3.58
N ILE A 137 -3.85 -5.72 -3.12
CA ILE A 137 -2.44 -5.88 -2.75
C ILE A 137 -2.20 -5.14 -1.44
N SER A 138 -1.36 -5.70 -0.56
CA SER A 138 -1.00 -5.03 0.69
C SER A 138 -0.15 -3.79 0.40
N TRP A 139 -0.13 -2.83 1.32
CA TRP A 139 0.80 -1.69 1.20
C TRP A 139 2.25 -2.14 1.13
N PHE A 140 2.64 -3.11 1.94
CA PHE A 140 4.00 -3.65 1.96
C PHE A 140 4.40 -4.23 0.60
N ASP A 141 3.59 -5.16 0.08
CA ASP A 141 3.87 -5.80 -1.22
C ASP A 141 3.86 -4.78 -2.36
N TYR A 142 2.99 -3.77 -2.28
CA TYR A 142 2.96 -2.69 -3.24
C TYR A 142 4.29 -1.90 -3.23
N LEU A 143 4.75 -1.45 -2.06
CA LEU A 143 6.00 -0.68 -1.90
C LEU A 143 7.22 -1.48 -2.39
N ILE A 144 7.34 -2.75 -1.99
CA ILE A 144 8.42 -3.64 -2.42
C ILE A 144 8.36 -3.89 -3.92
N LYS A 145 7.17 -4.10 -4.49
CA LYS A 145 7.03 -4.29 -5.94
C LYS A 145 7.41 -3.02 -6.71
N GLN A 146 7.01 -1.85 -6.23
CA GLN A 146 7.29 -0.58 -6.90
C GLN A 146 8.74 -0.12 -6.72
N SER A 147 9.47 -0.61 -5.71
CA SER A 147 10.86 -0.17 -5.45
C SER A 147 11.80 -0.36 -6.64
N LYS A 148 11.52 -1.34 -7.50
CA LYS A 148 12.28 -1.58 -8.74
C LYS A 148 12.18 -0.44 -9.76
N ASN A 149 11.09 0.31 -9.72
CA ASN A 149 10.79 1.39 -10.68
C ASN A 149 10.74 2.77 -10.00
N ALA A 150 10.80 2.83 -8.68
CA ALA A 150 10.73 4.08 -7.94
C ALA A 150 12.10 4.76 -7.91
N SER A 151 12.13 6.06 -8.23
CA SER A 151 13.33 6.88 -8.10
C SER A 151 13.82 6.98 -6.66
N GLY A 152 12.98 6.71 -5.67
CA GLY A 152 13.33 6.72 -4.25
C GLY A 152 12.07 6.78 -3.38
N TYR A 153 12.21 6.42 -2.11
CA TYR A 153 11.20 6.67 -1.07
C TYR A 153 11.75 7.65 -0.04
N TYR A 154 10.85 8.25 0.73
CA TYR A 154 11.15 9.17 1.81
C TYR A 154 10.31 8.82 3.02
N ALA A 155 10.81 9.11 4.22
CA ALA A 155 10.10 8.83 5.45
C ALA A 155 8.95 9.83 5.66
N ASN A 156 7.79 9.35 6.10
CA ASN A 156 6.74 10.22 6.64
C ASN A 156 7.26 10.94 7.90
N GLU A 157 6.74 12.12 8.19
CA GLU A 157 7.02 12.79 9.47
C GLU A 157 6.54 11.93 10.66
N PRO A 158 7.28 11.85 11.78
CA PRO A 158 8.48 12.64 12.10
C PRO A 158 9.82 12.05 11.62
N GLY A 159 9.80 11.04 10.74
CA GLY A 159 10.96 10.28 10.29
C GLY A 159 11.01 8.87 10.87
N LEU A 160 11.97 8.06 10.41
CA LEU A 160 12.15 6.67 10.84
C LEU A 160 13.54 6.43 11.43
N ARG A 161 13.61 5.46 12.34
CA ARG A 161 14.85 5.01 12.97
C ARG A 161 15.44 3.86 12.16
N LEU A 162 16.66 4.03 11.66
CA LEU A 162 17.41 2.99 10.98
C LEU A 162 18.04 2.07 12.02
N ARG A 163 17.82 0.76 11.87
CA ARG A 163 18.23 -0.24 12.86
C ARG A 163 19.17 -1.28 12.28
N LYS A 164 19.96 -1.89 13.15
CA LYS A 164 20.88 -2.97 12.77
C LYS A 164 20.16 -4.29 12.42
N GLU A 165 19.04 -4.56 13.07
CA GLU A 165 18.21 -5.74 12.90
C GLU A 165 16.71 -5.38 12.75
N PRO A 166 15.87 -6.25 12.15
CA PRO A 166 14.45 -5.96 11.86
C PRO A 166 13.53 -6.09 13.08
N ASN A 167 13.85 -5.40 14.17
CA ASN A 167 13.01 -5.39 15.37
C ASN A 167 13.15 -4.07 16.15
N SER A 168 12.14 -3.74 16.97
CA SER A 168 12.06 -2.47 17.71
C SER A 168 13.09 -2.34 18.84
N ASN A 169 13.71 -3.44 19.26
CA ASN A 169 14.68 -3.48 20.36
C ASN A 169 16.13 -3.42 19.86
N SER A 170 16.35 -3.57 18.55
CA SER A 170 17.66 -3.47 17.92
C SER A 170 18.29 -2.10 18.14
N GLU A 171 19.62 -2.07 18.19
CA GLU A 171 20.43 -0.86 18.10
C GLU A 171 19.95 0.05 16.96
N ILE A 172 19.83 1.34 17.27
CA ILE A 172 19.55 2.41 16.30
C ILE A 172 20.88 2.91 15.78
N ILE A 173 21.10 2.76 14.47
CA ILE A 173 22.34 3.14 13.79
C ILE A 173 22.19 4.44 12.98
N GLY A 174 21.00 5.04 13.02
CA GLY A 174 20.73 6.34 12.40
C GLY A 174 19.26 6.70 12.38
N SER A 175 18.96 7.85 11.79
CA SER A 175 17.60 8.34 11.53
C SER A 175 17.49 8.84 10.10
N VAL A 176 16.36 8.56 9.44
CA VAL A 176 16.01 9.08 8.12
C VAL A 176 14.79 9.99 8.27
N ARG A 177 14.95 11.27 7.93
CA ARG A 177 13.90 12.28 8.08
C ARG A 177 13.97 13.33 6.98
N GLY A 178 12.81 13.71 6.45
CA GLY A 178 12.72 14.66 5.36
C GLY A 178 13.17 14.09 4.02
N ASP A 179 13.15 14.94 3.00
CA ASP A 179 13.37 14.60 1.59
C ASP A 179 14.86 14.61 1.17
N LEU A 180 15.77 15.04 2.06
CA LEU A 180 17.22 14.87 1.84
C LEU A 180 17.72 13.45 2.13
N PHE A 181 16.87 12.59 2.68
CA PHE A 181 17.15 11.18 2.92
C PHE A 181 16.34 10.31 1.97
N GLU A 182 16.97 9.90 0.87
CA GLU A 182 16.36 8.96 -0.05
C GLU A 182 16.55 7.52 0.46
N ILE A 183 15.48 6.75 0.40
CA ILE A 183 15.40 5.37 0.88
C ILE A 183 15.22 4.46 -0.33
N LYS A 184 16.22 3.61 -0.60
CA LYS A 184 16.11 2.52 -1.56
C LYS A 184 15.76 1.23 -0.82
N LEU A 185 14.56 0.69 -1.09
CA LEU A 185 14.13 -0.59 -0.53
C LEU A 185 14.83 -1.75 -1.26
N THR A 186 15.32 -2.73 -0.50
CA THR A 186 15.86 -3.98 -1.06
C THR A 186 14.79 -5.07 -1.12
N THR A 187 15.17 -6.29 -1.52
CA THR A 187 14.29 -7.47 -1.46
C THR A 187 14.37 -8.21 -0.11
N GLU A 188 15.31 -7.85 0.76
CA GLU A 188 15.44 -8.46 2.10
C GLU A 188 14.36 -7.87 3.03
N THR A 189 13.47 -8.74 3.50
CA THR A 189 12.29 -8.34 4.29
C THR A 189 12.09 -9.27 5.49
N PHE A 190 11.52 -8.72 6.57
CA PHE A 190 11.16 -9.49 7.77
C PHE A 190 9.96 -8.82 8.45
N GLY A 191 8.77 -9.41 8.30
CA GLY A 191 7.53 -8.82 8.80
C GLY A 191 7.31 -7.43 8.21
N GLN A 192 7.15 -6.42 9.08
CA GLN A 192 6.97 -5.01 8.69
C GLN A 192 8.27 -4.29 8.30
N TRP A 193 9.40 -5.00 8.36
CA TRP A 193 10.73 -4.42 8.16
C TRP A 193 11.27 -4.77 6.78
N CYS A 194 11.94 -3.80 6.18
CA CYS A 194 12.71 -3.98 4.96
C CYS A 194 14.13 -3.47 5.21
N LYS A 195 15.12 -4.22 4.72
CA LYS A 195 16.49 -3.72 4.68
C LYS A 195 16.57 -2.68 3.56
N VAL A 196 17.23 -1.57 3.83
CA VAL A 196 17.28 -0.42 2.94
C VAL A 196 18.71 0.07 2.80
N LYS A 197 18.93 0.78 1.70
CA LYS A 197 20.06 1.69 1.55
C LYS A 197 19.53 3.11 1.67
N ALA A 198 19.89 3.80 2.75
CA ALA A 198 19.56 5.19 2.98
C ALA A 198 20.70 6.08 2.45
N ILE A 199 20.35 7.02 1.59
CA ILE A 199 21.27 7.93 0.91
C ILE A 199 20.96 9.33 1.41
N LYS A 200 21.96 9.95 2.04
CA LYS A 200 21.87 11.33 2.52
C LYS A 200 22.52 12.25 1.50
N TYR A 201 21.75 13.22 1.02
CA TYR A 201 22.22 14.30 0.16
C TYR A 201 22.46 15.60 0.93
N LYS A 202 23.39 16.41 0.41
CA LYS A 202 23.68 17.77 0.88
C LYS A 202 22.55 18.73 0.49
N GLU A 203 22.10 18.62 -0.76
CA GLU A 203 21.01 19.38 -1.37
C GLU A 203 19.97 18.43 -1.99
N HIS A 204 18.74 18.90 -2.17
CA HIS A 204 17.71 18.07 -2.78
C HIS A 204 18.09 17.78 -4.25
N PRO A 205 18.14 16.50 -4.70
CA PRO A 205 18.63 16.12 -6.03
C PRO A 205 17.94 16.81 -7.21
N CYS A 206 16.74 17.31 -6.99
CA CYS A 206 15.90 17.91 -8.01
C CYS A 206 16.19 19.39 -8.28
N ASN A 207 16.89 20.07 -7.35
CA ASN A 207 17.12 21.51 -7.39
C ASN A 207 18.60 21.87 -7.16
N THR A 208 19.52 20.96 -7.49
CA THR A 208 20.95 21.15 -7.26
C THR A 208 21.73 21.27 -8.57
N GLU A 209 22.78 22.08 -8.56
CA GLU A 209 23.78 22.13 -9.65
C GLU A 209 24.94 21.13 -9.43
N LEU A 210 24.96 20.47 -8.26
CA LEU A 210 25.96 19.47 -7.93
C LEU A 210 25.74 18.19 -8.74
N THR A 211 26.83 17.57 -9.20
CA THR A 211 26.74 16.18 -9.69
C THR A 211 26.31 15.24 -8.57
N GLU A 212 25.72 14.09 -8.90
CA GLU A 212 25.29 13.07 -7.92
C GLU A 212 26.40 12.74 -6.89
N LYS A 213 27.64 12.59 -7.38
CA LYS A 213 28.80 12.29 -6.51
C LYS A 213 29.15 13.44 -5.57
N GLN A 214 29.01 14.69 -6.03
CA GLN A 214 29.28 15.87 -5.19
C GLN A 214 28.17 16.11 -4.17
N ASN A 215 26.91 15.82 -4.56
CA ASN A 215 25.74 16.01 -3.71
C ASN A 215 25.59 14.90 -2.66
N LEU A 216 26.25 13.76 -2.84
CA LEU A 216 26.27 12.68 -1.85
C LEU A 216 27.01 13.12 -0.57
N GLU A 217 26.34 12.99 0.57
CA GLU A 217 26.95 13.20 1.89
C GLU A 217 27.43 11.86 2.47
N TYR A 218 26.52 10.88 2.60
CA TYR A 218 26.86 9.52 2.98
C TYR A 218 25.79 8.51 2.58
N ILE A 219 26.15 7.23 2.65
CA ILE A 219 25.27 6.10 2.44
C ILE A 219 25.35 5.21 3.68
N THR A 220 24.21 4.77 4.18
CA THR A 220 24.13 3.79 5.27
C THR A 220 23.10 2.72 4.96
N GLU A 221 23.35 1.50 5.44
CA GLU A 221 22.44 0.37 5.28
C GLU A 221 21.90 -0.09 6.63
N GLY A 222 20.65 -0.54 6.65
CA GLY A 222 20.01 -1.03 7.86
C GLY A 222 18.55 -1.39 7.60
N TRP A 223 17.81 -1.61 8.67
CA TRP A 223 16.41 -1.99 8.64
C TRP A 223 15.51 -0.83 9.01
N LEU A 224 14.47 -0.61 8.20
CA LEU A 224 13.38 0.32 8.48
C LEU A 224 12.07 -0.43 8.60
N LYS A 225 11.23 0.04 9.53
CA LYS A 225 9.83 -0.39 9.63
C LYS A 225 9.02 0.35 8.57
N VAL A 226 8.86 -0.25 7.40
CA VAL A 226 8.31 0.42 6.21
C VAL A 226 6.79 0.52 6.21
N ILE A 227 6.13 -0.32 7.00
CA ILE A 227 4.70 -0.21 7.33
C ILE A 227 4.53 -0.11 8.85
N ASP A 228 3.54 0.65 9.30
CA ASP A 228 3.20 0.80 10.71
C ASP A 228 2.47 -0.44 11.28
N ASP A 229 2.07 -0.37 12.55
CA ASP A 229 1.33 -1.44 13.23
C ASP A 229 -0.11 -1.64 12.72
N ASN A 230 -0.65 -0.66 12.00
CA ASN A 230 -1.94 -0.75 11.33
C ASN A 230 -1.82 -1.32 9.91
N GLY A 231 -0.61 -1.40 9.36
CA GLY A 231 -0.34 -1.82 7.97
C GLY A 231 -0.35 -0.67 6.96
N GLU A 232 -0.22 0.57 7.42
CA GLU A 232 -0.09 1.76 6.59
C GLU A 232 1.37 2.07 6.25
N PRO A 233 1.65 2.68 5.08
CA PRO A 233 3.01 3.07 4.72
C PRO A 233 3.60 4.09 5.70
N ASN A 234 4.83 3.84 6.13
CA ASN A 234 5.68 4.87 6.77
C ASN A 234 6.51 5.65 5.74
N LEU A 235 6.29 5.38 4.47
CA LEU A 235 7.05 5.89 3.34
C LEU A 235 6.14 6.56 2.34
N TRP A 236 6.65 7.62 1.71
CA TRP A 236 6.05 8.29 0.57
C TRP A 236 7.07 8.43 -0.56
N ARG A 237 6.61 8.84 -1.75
CA ARG A 237 7.46 9.11 -2.92
C ARG A 237 6.88 10.22 -3.76
N TYR A 238 7.72 10.93 -4.50
CA TYR A 238 7.25 11.83 -5.56
C TYR A 238 6.63 11.01 -6.70
N THR A 239 5.35 11.23 -6.98
CA THR A 239 4.63 10.56 -8.08
C THR A 239 4.80 11.27 -9.42
N ARG A 240 5.11 12.58 -9.39
CA ARG A 240 5.25 13.45 -10.55
C ARG A 240 6.69 13.56 -11.06
N GLY A 241 7.59 12.78 -10.46
CA GLY A 241 9.01 12.95 -10.64
C GLY A 241 9.52 14.27 -10.05
N CYS A 242 10.79 14.46 -10.30
CA CYS A 242 11.39 15.76 -10.46
C CYS A 242 11.60 15.95 -11.97
#